data_AF-A0A5D2LC79-F1
#
_entry.id   AF-A0A5D2LC79-F1
#
_cell.length_a   1.000
_cell.length_b   1.000
_cell.length_c   1.000
_cell.angle_alpha   90.00
_cell.angle_beta   90.00
_cell.angle_gamma   90.00
#
_symmetry.space_group_name_H-M   'P 1'
#
loop_
_entity.id
_entity.type
_entity.pdbx_description
1 polymer ?
#
loop_
_entity_poly.entity_id
_entity_poly.type
_entity_poly.pdbx_seq_one_letter_code
_entity_poly.pdbx_strand_id
1 'polypeptide(L)'
;MTADGGSQLLDSGDVGHVGGRLWRKGVGVWFLEGRCLFSEFMFEESRVFGDKKVAILWGTKRVRCWEYRQHPAIVRVNHPTRPDKARRLGYKAKQGYVVYHVRVRRSGRKRPPTNQGVTQLKFQHNKRSVAEERAGRKLGGLRVVNSYWINEDSTYKYFEVILVDVAHNGIRNDLRINWICNTIHKHREL
;
A
#
# COMPACT_ATOMS: atom_id res chain seq x y z
N MET A 1 59.06 -35.22 44.82
CA MET A 1 58.15 -34.49 45.72
C MET A 1 58.04 -33.10 45.12
N THR A 2 57.00 -32.69 44.40
CA THR A 2 55.55 -32.96 44.33
C THR A 2 55.16 -33.00 42.83
N ALA A 3 54.48 -33.99 42.27
CA ALA A 3 53.08 -34.43 42.45
C ALA A 3 52.03 -33.33 42.17
N ASP A 4 51.05 -33.73 41.32
CA ASP A 4 49.70 -33.18 41.06
C ASP A 4 49.57 -32.13 39.94
N GLY A 5 48.77 -32.29 38.88
CA GLY A 5 47.86 -33.35 38.41
C GLY A 5 47.40 -33.00 36.97
N GLY A 6 47.31 -33.98 36.05
CA GLY A 6 46.07 -34.50 35.44
C GLY A 6 45.17 -33.43 34.80
N SER A 7 44.81 -33.40 33.51
CA SER A 7 44.25 -34.46 32.65
C SER A 7 44.10 -33.84 31.22
N GLN A 8 44.70 -34.43 30.19
CA GLN A 8 44.12 -35.31 29.15
C GLN A 8 43.18 -34.67 28.10
N LEU A 9 43.37 -35.18 26.86
CA LEU A 9 42.60 -35.09 25.61
C LEU A 9 43.18 -34.07 24.60
N LEU A 10 43.98 -34.49 23.60
CA LEU A 10 43.60 -35.21 22.35
C LEU A 10 42.45 -34.51 21.63
N ASP A 11 42.41 -34.26 20.34
CA ASP A 11 43.27 -34.37 19.16
C ASP A 11 42.39 -33.75 18.04
N SER A 12 42.94 -33.54 16.85
CA SER A 12 42.20 -33.46 15.58
C SER A 12 41.27 -32.25 15.33
N GLY A 13 41.34 -31.77 14.08
CA GLY A 13 40.88 -30.44 13.68
C GLY A 13 39.41 -30.34 13.34
N ASP A 14 38.98 -29.12 13.04
CA ASP A 14 37.84 -28.87 12.16
C ASP A 14 37.82 -27.43 11.64
N VAL A 15 37.33 -27.34 10.41
CA VAL A 15 37.30 -26.18 9.51
C VAL A 15 36.49 -25.02 10.12
N GLY A 16 37.15 -23.88 10.37
CA GLY A 16 36.50 -22.66 10.87
C GLY A 16 36.15 -21.67 9.77
N HIS A 17 34.87 -21.58 9.43
CA HIS A 17 34.26 -20.62 8.52
C HIS A 17 34.63 -19.15 8.83
N VAL A 18 34.87 -18.38 7.76
CA VAL A 18 35.20 -16.94 7.78
C VAL A 18 34.03 -16.14 8.38
N GLY A 19 34.27 -15.50 9.52
CA GLY A 19 33.28 -14.74 10.26
C GLY A 19 32.84 -13.43 9.57
N GLY A 20 31.59 -13.38 9.13
CA GLY A 20 30.91 -12.14 8.76
C GLY A 20 30.23 -11.48 9.98
N ARG A 21 30.65 -10.25 10.32
CA ARG A 21 30.09 -9.46 11.42
C ARG A 21 28.69 -8.95 11.08
N LEU A 22 27.69 -9.52 11.74
CA LEU A 22 26.29 -9.11 11.69
C LEU A 22 26.07 -7.90 12.61
N TRP A 23 25.66 -6.74 12.08
CA TRP A 23 25.31 -5.56 12.88
C TRP A 23 23.79 -5.31 12.91
N ARG A 24 23.23 -5.17 14.11
CA ARG A 24 21.85 -4.71 14.38
C ARG A 24 21.84 -3.21 14.64
N LYS A 25 21.12 -2.44 13.81
CA LYS A 25 20.48 -1.18 14.27
C LYS A 25 18.98 -1.46 14.40
N GLY A 26 18.37 -0.97 15.47
CA GLY A 26 17.02 -1.35 15.95
C GLY A 26 15.91 -1.45 14.90
N VAL A 27 14.88 -2.25 15.26
CA VAL A 27 13.70 -2.69 14.50
C VAL A 27 13.97 -3.17 13.07
N GLY A 28 14.43 -4.42 12.99
CA GLY A 28 14.07 -5.33 11.89
C GLY A 28 14.73 -5.09 10.53
N VAL A 29 15.92 -4.49 10.48
CA VAL A 29 16.68 -4.34 9.23
C VAL A 29 18.04 -5.02 9.36
N TRP A 30 18.30 -6.02 8.52
CA TRP A 30 19.58 -6.72 8.41
C TRP A 30 20.26 -6.34 7.09
N PHE A 31 21.58 -6.14 7.14
CA PHE A 31 22.43 -5.86 5.98
C PHE A 31 23.53 -6.94 5.88
N LEU A 32 23.70 -7.55 4.70
CA LEU A 32 24.84 -8.39 4.35
C LEU A 32 25.49 -7.79 3.09
N GLU A 33 26.81 -7.64 3.10
CA GLU A 33 27.63 -7.23 1.93
C GLU A 33 27.16 -5.98 1.17
N GLY A 34 26.79 -4.90 1.88
CA GLY A 34 26.55 -3.60 1.25
C GLY A 34 25.33 -3.53 0.31
N ARG A 35 24.53 -4.60 0.22
CA ARG A 35 23.23 -4.59 -0.47
C ARG A 35 22.12 -4.44 0.57
N CYS A 36 21.23 -3.48 0.33
CA CYS A 36 19.96 -3.42 1.05
C CYS A 36 19.10 -4.60 0.58
N LEU A 37 19.08 -5.68 1.36
CA LEU A 37 18.32 -6.90 1.09
C LEU A 37 16.80 -6.72 1.28
N PHE A 38 16.25 -5.53 1.09
CA PHE A 38 14.80 -5.30 1.23
C PHE A 38 13.99 -5.74 0.00
N SER A 39 14.66 -6.03 -1.12
CA SER A 39 13.98 -6.47 -2.36
C SER A 39 14.11 -7.97 -2.68
N GLU A 40 15.19 -8.63 -2.25
CA GLU A 40 15.32 -10.10 -2.35
C GLU A 40 14.54 -10.82 -1.24
N PHE A 41 14.34 -10.18 -0.08
CA PHE A 41 13.54 -10.71 1.03
C PHE A 41 12.01 -10.66 0.81
N MET A 42 11.53 -10.56 -0.43
CA MET A 42 10.10 -10.65 -0.76
C MET A 42 9.80 -11.68 -1.84
N PHE A 43 10.83 -12.36 -2.38
CA PHE A 43 10.66 -13.41 -3.38
C PHE A 43 11.01 -14.80 -2.81
N GLU A 44 11.89 -14.88 -1.81
CA GLU A 44 12.24 -16.12 -1.07
C GLU A 44 11.23 -16.52 0.04
N GLU A 45 10.21 -15.70 0.35
CA GLU A 45 9.18 -16.06 1.36
C GLU A 45 7.96 -16.78 0.76
N SER A 46 7.87 -16.90 -0.56
CA SER A 46 6.71 -17.49 -1.23
C SER A 46 6.71 -19.02 -1.26
N ARG A 47 7.79 -19.67 -0.79
CA ARG A 47 7.83 -21.11 -0.47
C ARG A 47 7.47 -21.44 1.00
N VAL A 48 7.25 -20.43 1.86
CA VAL A 48 7.19 -20.60 3.33
C VAL A 48 5.79 -20.44 3.95
N PHE A 49 4.80 -19.90 3.23
CA PHE A 49 3.42 -19.83 3.75
C PHE A 49 2.68 -21.15 3.51
N GLY A 50 2.78 -22.09 4.46
CA GLY A 50 1.98 -23.33 4.50
C GLY A 50 0.45 -23.13 4.54
N ASP A 51 -0.02 -21.89 4.52
CA ASP A 51 -1.43 -21.51 4.52
C ASP A 51 -1.94 -21.20 3.10
N LYS A 52 -2.74 -22.13 2.56
CA LYS A 52 -3.43 -22.03 1.25
C LYS A 52 -4.12 -20.67 1.02
N LYS A 53 -4.63 -20.04 2.09
CA LYS A 53 -5.33 -18.75 2.06
C LYS A 53 -4.43 -17.59 1.60
N VAL A 54 -3.17 -17.56 2.04
CA VAL A 54 -2.24 -16.47 1.72
C VAL A 54 -1.76 -16.58 0.27
N ALA A 55 -1.50 -17.79 -0.20
CA ALA A 55 -1.17 -18.08 -1.59
C ALA A 55 -2.28 -17.64 -2.56
N ILE A 56 -3.55 -17.95 -2.24
CA ILE A 56 -4.71 -17.54 -3.06
C ILE A 56 -4.83 -16.01 -3.11
N LEU A 57 -4.65 -15.32 -1.97
CA LEU A 57 -4.72 -13.86 -1.92
C LEU A 57 -3.63 -13.20 -2.77
N TRP A 58 -2.40 -13.71 -2.69
CA TRP A 58 -1.28 -13.21 -3.49
C TRP A 58 -1.49 -13.46 -4.98
N GLY A 59 -1.91 -14.66 -5.37
CA GLY A 59 -2.24 -14.99 -6.75
C GLY A 59 -3.33 -14.07 -7.31
N THR A 60 -4.41 -13.86 -6.54
CA THR A 60 -5.51 -12.97 -6.92
C THR A 60 -5.05 -11.52 -7.10
N LYS A 61 -4.20 -11.01 -6.20
CA LYS A 61 -3.65 -9.65 -6.33
C LYS A 61 -2.76 -9.51 -7.55
N ARG A 62 -1.97 -10.53 -7.90
CA ARG A 62 -1.10 -10.50 -9.07
C ARG A 62 -1.92 -10.39 -10.37
N VAL A 63 -2.95 -11.22 -10.52
CA VAL A 63 -3.85 -11.19 -11.69
C VAL A 63 -4.58 -9.84 -11.79
N ARG A 64 -5.14 -9.33 -10.69
CA ARG A 64 -5.81 -8.02 -10.67
C ARG A 64 -4.86 -6.86 -11.00
N CYS A 65 -3.60 -6.91 -10.53
CA CYS A 65 -2.61 -5.90 -10.87
C CYS A 65 -2.38 -5.81 -12.39
N TRP A 66 -2.39 -6.95 -13.08
CA TRP A 66 -2.25 -6.99 -14.53
C TRP A 66 -3.46 -6.35 -15.23
N GLU A 67 -4.67 -6.66 -14.80
CA GLU A 67 -5.92 -6.05 -15.31
C GLU A 67 -5.93 -4.53 -15.12
N TYR A 68 -5.55 -4.04 -13.93
CA TYR A 68 -5.52 -2.61 -13.62
C TYR A 68 -4.54 -1.80 -14.47
N ARG A 69 -3.52 -2.45 -15.07
CA ARG A 69 -2.60 -1.77 -15.99
C ARG A 69 -3.25 -1.46 -17.33
N GLN A 70 -4.19 -2.29 -17.78
CA GLN A 70 -4.88 -2.12 -19.06
C GLN A 70 -5.93 -1.01 -19.00
N HIS A 71 -6.48 -0.76 -17.81
CA HIS A 71 -7.51 0.25 -17.62
C HIS A 71 -6.96 1.69 -17.59
N PRO A 72 -7.80 2.69 -17.93
CA PRO A 72 -7.44 4.10 -17.84
C PRO A 72 -7.20 4.54 -16.39
N ALA A 73 -6.71 5.77 -16.21
CA ALA A 73 -6.27 6.24 -14.90
C ALA A 73 -7.37 6.34 -13.83
N ILE A 74 -8.62 6.57 -14.25
CA ILE A 74 -9.80 6.65 -13.41
C ILE A 74 -10.92 5.86 -14.09
N VAL A 75 -11.40 4.81 -13.43
CA VAL A 75 -12.37 3.84 -13.95
C VAL A 75 -13.48 3.65 -12.95
N ARG A 76 -14.73 3.60 -13.40
CA ARG A 76 -15.86 3.27 -12.55
C ARG A 76 -15.94 1.75 -12.37
N VAL A 77 -16.19 1.30 -11.15
CA VAL A 77 -16.37 -0.13 -10.85
C VAL A 77 -17.76 -0.35 -10.28
N ASN A 78 -18.39 -1.47 -10.67
CA ASN A 78 -19.75 -1.82 -10.26
C ASN A 78 -19.82 -2.22 -8.79
N HIS A 79 -18.83 -2.96 -8.31
CA HIS A 79 -18.75 -3.43 -6.93
C HIS A 79 -17.35 -3.18 -6.35
N PRO A 80 -17.24 -2.75 -5.09
CA PRO A 80 -15.93 -2.60 -4.47
C PRO A 80 -15.21 -3.95 -4.38
N THR A 81 -13.93 -3.97 -4.74
CA THR A 81 -13.07 -5.17 -4.67
C THR A 81 -12.98 -5.71 -3.24
N ARG A 82 -13.10 -4.81 -2.26
CA ARG A 82 -13.05 -5.09 -0.83
C ARG A 82 -14.30 -4.56 -0.12
N PRO A 83 -15.42 -5.31 -0.14
CA PRO A 83 -16.67 -4.86 0.46
C PRO A 83 -16.57 -4.73 2.00
N ASP A 84 -15.69 -5.51 2.64
CA ASP A 84 -15.36 -5.43 4.07
C ASP A 84 -14.89 -4.03 4.46
N LYS A 85 -13.89 -3.53 3.73
CA LYS A 85 -13.24 -2.25 4.02
C LYS A 85 -14.10 -1.08 3.55
N ALA A 86 -14.77 -1.23 2.40
CA ALA A 86 -15.68 -0.22 1.90
C ALA A 86 -16.79 0.08 2.92
N ARG A 87 -17.45 -0.96 3.46
CA ARG A 87 -18.54 -0.79 4.45
C ARG A 87 -18.07 -0.09 5.72
N ARG A 88 -16.88 -0.43 6.22
CA ARG A 88 -16.27 0.23 7.37
C ARG A 88 -16.03 1.73 7.16
N LEU A 89 -15.75 2.12 5.91
CA LEU A 89 -15.46 3.51 5.54
C LEU A 89 -16.70 4.30 5.10
N GLY A 90 -17.90 3.72 5.23
CA GLY A 90 -19.17 4.39 4.98
C GLY A 90 -19.85 4.05 3.64
N TYR A 91 -19.34 3.07 2.89
CA TYR A 91 -20.03 2.56 1.70
C TYR A 91 -21.30 1.78 2.08
N LYS A 92 -22.37 2.04 1.34
CA LYS A 92 -23.58 1.21 1.34
C LYS A 92 -23.96 0.86 -0.09
N ALA A 93 -24.50 -0.34 -0.27
CA ALA A 93 -25.09 -0.75 -1.54
C ALA A 93 -26.47 -0.09 -1.70
N LYS A 94 -26.48 1.21 -2.03
CA LYS A 94 -27.67 2.00 -2.32
C LYS A 94 -27.38 2.89 -3.53
N GLN A 95 -28.42 3.24 -4.29
CA GLN A 95 -28.31 4.21 -5.38
C GLN A 95 -27.74 5.54 -4.88
N GLY A 96 -26.85 6.12 -5.69
CA GLY A 96 -26.10 7.34 -5.36
C GLY A 96 -24.71 7.08 -4.78
N TYR A 97 -24.38 5.85 -4.33
CA TYR A 97 -23.00 5.48 -4.05
C TYR A 97 -22.31 4.99 -5.32
N VAL A 98 -21.08 5.44 -5.54
CA VAL A 98 -20.25 5.06 -6.68
C VAL A 98 -18.82 4.83 -6.22
N VAL A 99 -18.17 3.83 -6.82
CA VAL A 99 -16.80 3.46 -6.50
C VAL A 99 -15.95 3.57 -7.76
N TYR A 100 -14.79 4.22 -7.62
CA TYR A 100 -13.85 4.42 -8.72
C TYR A 100 -12.48 3.86 -8.37
N HIS A 101 -11.86 3.20 -9.34
CA HIS A 101 -10.44 2.86 -9.32
C HIS A 101 -9.63 4.05 -9.79
N VAL A 102 -8.64 4.44 -9.00
CA VAL A 102 -7.73 5.55 -9.31
C VAL A 102 -6.30 5.08 -9.18
N ARG A 103 -5.51 5.27 -10.24
CA ARG A 103 -4.07 4.99 -10.23
C ARG A 103 -3.26 6.24 -9.93
N VAL A 104 -2.28 6.11 -9.04
CA VAL A 104 -1.32 7.17 -8.67
C VAL A 104 0.10 6.64 -8.82
N ARG A 105 1.00 7.45 -9.39
CA ARG A 105 2.40 7.03 -9.60
C ARG A 105 3.11 6.90 -8.26
N ARG A 106 3.96 5.87 -8.11
CA ARG A 106 4.75 5.62 -6.89
C ARG A 106 5.92 6.57 -6.70
N SER A 107 6.40 7.16 -7.78
CA SER A 107 7.58 8.02 -7.75
C SER A 107 7.37 9.27 -6.89
N GLY A 108 8.48 9.93 -6.57
CA GLY A 108 8.52 11.20 -5.84
C GLY A 108 7.98 12.36 -6.67
N ARG A 109 8.12 13.58 -6.13
CA ARG A 109 7.56 14.77 -6.76
C ARG A 109 8.33 15.10 -8.04
N LYS A 110 7.61 15.27 -9.15
CA LYS A 110 8.15 15.81 -10.40
C LYS A 110 8.01 17.34 -10.39
N ARG A 111 8.95 18.04 -9.77
CA ARG A 111 9.03 19.52 -9.83
C ARG A 111 10.49 19.91 -10.03
N PRO A 112 10.81 20.88 -10.91
CA PRO A 112 12.16 21.43 -10.98
C PRO A 112 12.49 22.04 -9.61
N PRO A 113 13.63 21.68 -9.01
CA PRO A 113 13.95 22.17 -7.68
C PRO A 113 14.39 23.63 -7.78
N THR A 114 14.01 24.43 -6.79
CA THR A 114 14.49 25.82 -6.68
C THR A 114 15.90 25.85 -6.07
N ASN A 115 16.22 24.87 -5.22
CA ASN A 115 17.56 24.66 -4.65
C ASN A 115 18.22 23.42 -5.30
N GLN A 116 19.50 23.16 -5.05
CA GLN A 116 20.26 22.07 -5.70
C GLN A 116 19.76 20.63 -5.42
N GLY A 117 18.81 20.44 -4.49
CA GLY A 117 18.26 19.13 -4.13
C GLY A 117 17.15 18.64 -5.07
N VAL A 118 17.47 17.70 -5.96
CA VAL A 118 16.51 17.11 -6.93
C VAL A 118 15.86 15.81 -6.40
N THR A 119 16.67 14.86 -5.91
CA THR A 119 16.28 13.44 -5.80
C THR A 119 15.36 13.11 -4.61
N GLN A 120 15.44 13.86 -3.51
CA GLN A 120 14.73 13.54 -2.25
C GLN A 120 13.50 14.40 -1.99
N LEU A 121 12.97 15.08 -3.01
CA LEU A 121 11.77 15.90 -2.87
C LEU A 121 10.52 15.03 -2.69
N LYS A 122 10.08 14.92 -1.44
CA LYS A 122 8.83 14.27 -1.06
C LYS A 122 7.66 15.26 -1.18
N PHE A 123 6.50 14.74 -1.59
CA PHE A 123 5.26 15.51 -1.55
C PHE A 123 4.72 15.53 -0.11
N GLN A 124 4.13 16.65 0.31
CA GLN A 124 3.60 16.80 1.67
C GLN A 124 2.36 15.93 1.91
N HIS A 125 1.50 15.78 0.90
CA HIS A 125 0.31 14.95 1.02
C HIS A 125 0.61 13.49 0.67
N ASN A 126 -0.18 12.60 1.26
CA ASN A 126 -0.10 11.18 0.96
C ASN A 126 -0.67 10.88 -0.44
N LYS A 127 -0.27 9.75 -1.04
CA LYS A 127 -0.76 9.33 -2.37
C LYS A 127 -2.26 9.02 -2.41
N ARG A 128 -2.86 8.79 -1.25
CA ARG A 128 -4.30 8.53 -1.08
C ARG A 128 -5.10 9.81 -1.33
N SER A 129 -4.70 10.91 -0.71
CA SER A 129 -5.27 12.26 -0.91
C SER A 129 -5.08 12.71 -2.36
N VAL A 130 -3.92 12.44 -2.97
CA VAL A 130 -3.72 12.69 -4.42
C VAL A 130 -4.70 11.88 -5.29
N ALA A 131 -5.08 10.66 -4.87
CA ALA A 131 -6.07 9.86 -5.59
C ALA A 131 -7.49 10.45 -5.44
N GLU A 132 -7.83 10.92 -4.25
CA GLU A 132 -9.10 11.58 -3.94
C GLU A 132 -9.25 12.89 -4.73
N GLU A 133 -8.22 13.74 -4.73
CA GLU A 133 -8.15 14.98 -5.51
C GLU A 133 -8.30 14.71 -7.02
N ARG A 134 -7.63 13.68 -7.55
CA ARG A 134 -7.78 13.28 -8.96
C ARG A 134 -9.20 12.84 -9.30
N ALA A 135 -9.85 12.10 -8.39
CA ALA A 135 -11.24 11.69 -8.57
C ALA A 135 -12.19 12.88 -8.50
N GLY A 136 -12.06 13.74 -7.48
CA GLY A 136 -12.92 14.91 -7.28
C GLY A 136 -12.82 15.91 -8.43
N ARG A 137 -11.61 16.15 -8.95
CA ARG A 137 -11.41 17.01 -10.14
C ARG A 137 -12.06 16.45 -11.41
N LYS A 138 -11.97 15.14 -11.64
CA LYS A 138 -12.58 14.51 -12.82
C LYS A 138 -14.10 14.37 -12.68
N LEU A 139 -14.57 14.15 -11.46
CA LEU A 139 -15.96 13.84 -11.13
C LEU A 139 -16.58 14.96 -10.29
N GLY A 140 -16.51 16.21 -10.77
CA GLY A 140 -16.91 17.39 -9.98
C GLY A 140 -18.37 17.42 -9.50
N GLY A 141 -19.26 16.65 -10.13
CA GLY A 141 -20.65 16.48 -9.67
C GLY A 141 -20.81 15.53 -8.48
N LEU A 142 -19.80 14.71 -8.20
CA LEU A 142 -19.80 13.74 -7.11
C LEU A 142 -18.92 14.25 -5.96
N ARG A 143 -19.21 13.78 -4.74
CA ARG A 143 -18.44 14.14 -3.54
C ARG A 143 -17.70 12.94 -2.98
N VAL A 144 -16.43 13.13 -2.64
CA VAL A 144 -15.58 12.07 -2.08
C VAL A 144 -15.97 11.82 -0.62
N VAL A 145 -16.32 10.58 -0.29
CA VAL A 145 -16.57 10.15 1.10
C VAL A 145 -15.26 9.73 1.75
N ASN A 146 -14.59 8.78 1.11
CA ASN A 146 -13.38 8.16 1.61
C ASN A 146 -12.71 7.36 0.50
N SER A 147 -11.51 6.86 0.75
CA SER A 147 -10.80 5.96 -0.17
C SER A 147 -10.05 4.87 0.57
N TYR A 148 -9.59 3.83 -0.13
CA TYR A 148 -8.69 2.84 0.46
C TYR A 148 -7.78 2.18 -0.58
N TRP A 149 -6.66 1.64 -0.10
CA TRP A 149 -5.70 0.92 -0.92
C TRP A 149 -6.20 -0.49 -1.28
N ILE A 150 -6.02 -0.86 -2.55
CA ILE A 150 -6.37 -2.18 -3.07
C ILE A 150 -5.12 -2.97 -3.40
N ASN A 151 -4.24 -2.36 -4.20
CA ASN A 151 -3.12 -3.03 -4.81
C ASN A 151 -1.99 -2.06 -5.17
N GLU A 152 -0.80 -2.62 -5.35
CA GLU A 152 0.40 -1.85 -5.66
C GLU A 152 1.28 -2.62 -6.63
N ASP A 153 1.82 -1.89 -7.58
CA ASP A 153 2.77 -2.34 -8.59
C ASP A 153 4.09 -1.57 -8.43
N SER A 154 5.13 -1.87 -9.18
CA SER A 154 6.40 -1.10 -9.15
C SER A 154 6.21 0.37 -9.55
N THR A 155 5.31 0.64 -10.50
CA THR A 155 5.13 1.98 -11.08
C THR A 155 3.96 2.76 -10.46
N TYR A 156 2.87 2.06 -10.11
CA TYR A 156 1.62 2.66 -9.67
C TYR A 156 1.11 2.06 -8.34
N LYS A 157 0.40 2.88 -7.56
CA LYS A 157 -0.50 2.44 -6.49
C LYS A 157 -1.94 2.62 -6.95
N TYR A 158 -2.79 1.68 -6.59
CA TYR A 158 -4.20 1.67 -6.93
C TYR A 158 -5.06 1.87 -5.68
N PHE A 159 -5.99 2.82 -5.77
CA PHE A 159 -6.94 3.16 -4.72
C PHE A 159 -8.37 3.02 -5.23
N GLU A 160 -9.25 2.56 -4.36
CA GLU A 160 -10.70 2.62 -4.54
C GLU A 160 -11.18 3.88 -3.81
N VAL A 161 -11.74 4.82 -4.56
CA VAL A 161 -12.35 6.05 -4.03
C VAL A 161 -13.86 5.85 -4.02
N ILE A 162 -14.45 6.04 -2.85
CA ILE A 162 -15.90 6.01 -2.64
C ILE A 162 -16.40 7.45 -2.83
N LEU A 163 -17.28 7.62 -3.81
CA LEU A 163 -17.95 8.88 -4.08
C LEU A 163 -19.46 8.72 -3.88
N VAL A 164 -20.10 9.85 -3.66
CA VAL A 164 -21.55 9.96 -3.48
C VAL A 164 -22.10 11.03 -4.43
N ASP A 165 -23.20 10.69 -5.08
CA ASP A 165 -24.02 11.60 -5.85
C ASP A 165 -24.99 12.35 -4.94
N VAL A 166 -24.84 13.66 -4.90
CA VAL A 166 -25.60 14.57 -4.04
C VAL A 166 -26.96 14.92 -4.64
N ALA A 167 -27.09 14.85 -5.96
CA ALA A 167 -28.36 15.12 -6.64
C ALA A 167 -29.37 13.98 -6.46
N HIS A 168 -28.90 12.78 -6.12
CA HIS A 168 -29.72 11.59 -6.00
C HIS A 168 -30.62 11.61 -4.75
N ASN A 169 -31.94 11.46 -4.93
CA ASN A 169 -32.93 11.44 -3.83
C ASN A 169 -32.63 10.38 -2.77
N GLY A 170 -32.10 9.22 -3.18
CA GLY A 170 -31.68 8.16 -2.27
C GLY A 170 -30.59 8.58 -1.26
N ILE A 171 -29.79 9.59 -1.56
CA ILE A 171 -28.76 10.14 -0.67
C ILE A 171 -29.32 11.29 0.16
N ARG A 172 -30.07 12.20 -0.46
CA ARG A 172 -30.69 13.35 0.22
C ARG A 172 -31.67 12.95 1.32
N ASN A 173 -32.40 11.85 1.11
CA ASN A 173 -33.37 11.35 2.09
C ASN A 173 -32.74 10.46 3.19
N ASP A 174 -31.47 10.05 3.07
CA ASP A 174 -30.82 9.20 4.08
C ASP A 174 -30.14 10.05 5.16
N LEU A 175 -30.74 10.06 6.35
CA LEU A 175 -30.28 10.80 7.53
C LEU A 175 -28.80 10.58 7.87
N ARG A 176 -28.23 9.40 7.59
CA ARG A 176 -26.85 9.07 7.97
C ARG A 176 -25.79 9.70 7.07
N ILE A 177 -26.13 9.98 5.80
CA ILE A 177 -25.19 10.50 4.81
C ILE A 177 -25.56 11.90 4.31
N ASN A 178 -26.80 12.35 4.54
CA ASN A 178 -27.31 13.63 4.04
C ASN A 178 -26.45 14.84 4.42
N TRP A 179 -25.67 14.76 5.51
CA TRP A 179 -24.67 15.78 5.85
C TRP A 179 -23.76 16.13 4.66
N ILE A 180 -23.38 15.15 3.82
CA ILE A 180 -22.49 15.38 2.67
C ILE A 180 -23.13 16.25 1.59
N CYS A 181 -24.44 16.47 1.59
CA CYS A 181 -25.15 17.25 0.58
C CYS A 181 -24.96 18.77 0.76
N ASN A 182 -24.68 19.21 2.00
CA ASN A 182 -24.56 20.63 2.35
C ASN A 182 -23.46 21.34 1.56
N THR A 183 -23.67 22.59 1.15
CA THR A 183 -22.74 23.33 0.29
C THR A 183 -21.32 23.47 0.85
N ILE A 184 -21.16 23.42 2.17
CA ILE A 184 -19.86 23.45 2.87
C ILE A 184 -18.94 22.27 2.54
N HIS A 185 -19.50 21.14 2.07
CA HIS A 185 -18.72 19.94 1.75
C HIS A 185 -18.39 19.80 0.26
N LYS A 186 -18.52 20.89 -0.51
CA LYS A 186 -17.99 20.95 -1.88
C LYS A 186 -16.47 20.85 -1.85
N HIS A 187 -15.90 20.09 -2.78
CA HIS A 187 -14.45 19.93 -2.95
C HIS A 187 -13.66 19.60 -1.68
N ARG A 188 -14.25 18.79 -0.78
CA ARG A 188 -13.62 18.44 0.51
C ARG A 188 -12.33 17.63 0.40
N GLU A 189 -12.03 17.14 -0.79
CA GLU A 189 -10.80 16.44 -1.13
C GLU A 189 -9.59 17.36 -1.38
N LEU A 190 -9.82 18.68 -1.49
CA LEU A 190 -8.80 19.71 -1.72
C LEU A 190 -8.27 20.31 -0.41
#